data_AF-A0A4Y0BN44-F1
#
_entry.id   AF-A0A4Y0BN44-F1
#
_cell.length_a   1.000
_cell.length_b   1.000
_cell.length_c   1.000
_cell.angle_alpha   90.00
_cell.angle_beta   90.00
_cell.angle_gamma   90.00
#
_symmetry.space_group_name_H-M   'P 1'
#
loop_
_entity.id
_entity.type
_entity.pdbx_description
1 polymer ?
#
loop_
_entity_poly.entity_id
_entity_poly.type
_entity_poly.pdbx_seq_one_letter_code
_entity_poly.pdbx_strand_id
1 'polypeptide(L)'
;MDKPKSALSIAEETRLFGEVPQVPVALSGTETPLTDITEEKTPERMVNTNGKHNDQNDNKSSGISSTTSSIMNMKLNVHKVDGSPRDGQALDETSHAQQLDSMATVVIDIEHTTEGESIVPNNSNMSFSDVVQQLRTTFNSGKTRDVDFRLNQLKALLRCYEENTTEMANVLAADLRKHKQEAHLLEIEFILNDLRNTLFNLREWVKPEKPEKALVNVMDGVYIYKDPYGVALVIGAWNYPLQLTLVPVAAAIAAGNCVVIKPSEVAPASAKFIADVLPKYLSQDCYRVVTGGPKETTELLKEKFDYVFYTGSGRVGKIIHQACSENLTPCTLELGGKSPCYLDGTANIAIAARRILWGKFINAGQTCIAPDYVLCSKQVQKQFIEEARKVLKEWYGANPKDSPDLCRIINQNHFQRLTSLLKGANVAIGGETDLQDRYISPTILIDVKSTDPVMQDEIFGPILPILNVDNAYDAIKFINSRPPPLVMYIFTLDTKIQDLFVTGTRSGSMCLNDTIMQYAVEALPFGGVGPSGMGSYHGKYSFDTFVHKKSCLTKDFNPIGEKLAASRYPPYSEGKLSFLSTLLKKRQGINLQFLPYLLMFGIGVASTLVVSTLLKDDE
;
A
#
# COMPACT_ATOMS: atom_id res chain seq x y z
N MET A 1 -16.64 48.95 52.71
CA MET A 1 -17.72 47.96 52.65
C MET A 1 -17.90 47.39 51.24
N ASP A 2 -17.26 46.29 50.81
CA ASP A 2 -15.86 45.85 51.02
C ASP A 2 -15.47 44.80 49.95
N LYS A 3 -14.16 44.62 49.75
CA LYS A 3 -13.54 43.48 49.02
C LYS A 3 -12.60 42.75 50.01
N PRO A 4 -11.98 41.60 49.65
CA PRO A 4 -12.56 40.33 49.21
C PRO A 4 -11.96 39.15 50.02
N LYS A 5 -12.29 37.89 49.68
CA LYS A 5 -11.56 36.62 50.01
C LYS A 5 -12.33 35.43 49.41
N SER A 6 -11.75 34.27 49.08
CA SER A 6 -10.37 33.89 48.71
C SER A 6 -10.42 32.48 48.07
N ALA A 7 -9.40 32.07 47.32
CA ALA A 7 -9.40 30.82 46.54
C ALA A 7 -9.09 29.55 47.36
N LEU A 8 -9.44 28.38 46.80
CA LEU A 8 -8.84 27.07 47.08
C LEU A 8 -8.99 26.13 45.85
N SER A 9 -8.13 25.11 45.77
CA SER A 9 -7.96 24.07 44.71
C SER A 9 -9.23 23.24 44.44
N ILE A 10 -9.52 22.66 43.27
CA ILE A 10 -8.71 22.00 42.20
C ILE A 10 -7.90 20.79 42.68
N ALA A 11 -8.55 19.68 43.05
CA ALA A 11 -7.92 18.35 43.15
C ALA A 11 -8.88 17.13 43.30
N GLU A 12 -10.07 17.09 42.67
CA GLU A 12 -11.01 15.98 42.98
C GLU A 12 -11.97 15.54 41.85
N GLU A 13 -11.46 15.16 40.67
CA GLU A 13 -12.28 14.45 39.66
C GLU A 13 -11.47 13.47 38.76
N THR A 14 -10.69 12.57 39.37
CA THR A 14 -10.00 11.47 38.64
C THR A 14 -10.05 10.13 39.38
N ARG A 15 -11.25 9.58 39.59
CA ARG A 15 -11.46 8.22 40.14
C ARG A 15 -12.66 7.54 39.48
N LEU A 16 -12.45 6.89 38.32
CA LEU A 16 -13.41 5.92 37.76
C LEU A 16 -12.81 5.03 36.63
N PHE A 17 -11.65 4.41 36.89
CA PHE A 17 -11.17 3.27 36.10
C PHE A 17 -10.70 2.15 37.05
N GLY A 18 -11.10 0.92 36.77
CA GLY A 18 -10.86 -0.24 37.62
C GLY A 18 -9.46 -0.84 37.46
N GLU A 19 -9.00 -1.54 38.49
CA GLU A 19 -7.68 -2.15 38.55
C GLU A 19 -7.60 -3.44 37.71
N VAL A 20 -6.46 -3.65 37.06
CA VAL A 20 -6.13 -4.91 36.37
C VAL A 20 -5.08 -5.64 37.23
N PRO A 21 -5.31 -6.89 37.67
CA PRO A 21 -4.34 -7.61 38.51
C PRO A 21 -3.03 -7.91 37.78
N GLN A 22 -1.89 -7.63 38.41
CA GLN A 22 -0.59 -8.12 37.94
C GLN A 22 -0.34 -9.55 38.40
N VAL A 23 0.18 -10.40 37.51
CA VAL A 23 0.65 -11.75 37.83
C VAL A 23 2.16 -11.71 38.05
N PRO A 24 2.69 -12.19 39.19
CA PRO A 24 4.13 -12.19 39.46
C PRO A 24 4.83 -13.32 38.69
N VAL A 25 5.89 -12.98 37.96
CA VAL A 25 6.82 -13.97 37.38
C VAL A 25 7.91 -14.26 38.40
N ALA A 26 7.96 -15.49 38.91
CA ALA A 26 9.02 -15.94 39.81
C ALA A 26 10.29 -16.32 39.03
N LEU A 27 11.44 -15.82 39.47
CA LEU A 27 12.75 -16.30 39.02
C LEU A 27 13.20 -17.49 39.88
N SER A 28 13.44 -18.64 39.25
CA SER A 28 14.13 -19.77 39.89
C SER A 28 15.28 -20.24 39.00
N GLY A 29 16.51 -20.00 39.46
CA GLY A 29 17.72 -20.52 38.81
C GLY A 29 18.13 -21.87 39.40
N THR A 30 18.69 -22.73 38.54
CA THR A 30 19.54 -23.85 38.97
C THR A 30 20.73 -23.94 38.02
N GLU A 31 21.93 -23.80 38.57
CA GLU A 31 23.20 -23.98 37.85
C GLU A 31 23.58 -25.46 37.77
N THR A 32 24.28 -25.86 36.71
CA THR A 32 25.43 -26.81 36.76
C THR A 32 26.13 -26.82 35.38
N PRO A 33 27.42 -27.21 35.30
CA PRO A 33 28.33 -26.67 34.28
C PRO A 33 28.51 -27.54 33.02
N LEU A 34 29.07 -26.91 31.98
CA LEU A 34 29.80 -27.58 30.90
C LEU A 34 31.27 -27.12 30.90
N THR A 35 32.18 -28.04 30.62
CA THR A 35 33.64 -27.88 30.71
C THR A 35 34.29 -27.46 29.40
N ASP A 36 35.56 -27.04 29.47
CA ASP A 36 36.39 -26.54 28.37
C ASP A 36 36.45 -27.44 27.12
N ILE A 37 36.47 -26.81 25.93
CA ILE A 37 37.47 -27.07 24.86
C ILE A 37 37.91 -25.70 24.30
N THR A 38 39.15 -25.62 23.81
CA THR A 38 39.94 -24.39 23.63
C THR A 38 40.02 -23.82 22.20
N GLU A 39 40.47 -22.56 22.17
CA GLU A 39 41.34 -21.92 21.16
C GLU A 39 40.80 -21.28 19.86
N GLU A 40 41.49 -20.17 19.56
CA GLU A 40 41.26 -19.16 18.53
C GLU A 40 41.57 -19.63 17.09
N LYS A 41 40.95 -18.99 16.08
CA LYS A 41 41.65 -17.95 15.29
C LYS A 41 40.79 -17.20 14.26
N THR A 42 41.10 -15.92 14.11
CA THR A 42 40.64 -15.05 13.01
C THR A 42 41.51 -15.20 11.75
N PRO A 43 40.95 -15.00 10.55
CA PRO A 43 41.71 -14.76 9.33
C PRO A 43 41.68 -13.28 8.93
N GLU A 44 42.81 -12.57 9.03
CA GLU A 44 42.97 -11.25 8.43
C GLU A 44 43.26 -11.32 6.91
N ARG A 45 43.05 -10.19 6.22
CA ARG A 45 43.49 -10.00 4.83
C ARG A 45 45.02 -10.02 4.74
N MET A 46 45.56 -10.68 3.71
CA MET A 46 46.92 -10.42 3.22
C MET A 46 46.92 -9.79 1.82
N VAL A 47 47.89 -8.91 1.59
CA VAL A 47 48.23 -8.29 0.30
C VAL A 47 49.76 -8.24 0.22
N ASN A 48 50.34 -8.81 -0.85
CA ASN A 48 51.69 -8.54 -1.41
C ASN A 48 51.85 -9.44 -2.67
N THR A 49 52.11 -8.95 -3.90
CA THR A 49 53.25 -8.22 -4.50
C THR A 49 54.45 -9.09 -4.95
N ASN A 50 54.68 -9.07 -6.27
CA ASN A 50 55.98 -9.11 -6.98
C ASN A 50 56.97 -10.29 -6.77
N GLY A 51 57.10 -11.14 -7.80
CA GLY A 51 58.02 -10.82 -8.92
C GLY A 51 59.12 -11.84 -9.33
N LYS A 52 59.33 -11.95 -10.67
CA LYS A 52 60.49 -12.53 -11.40
C LYS A 52 60.63 -14.08 -11.31
N HIS A 53 61.28 -14.82 -12.22
CA HIS A 53 62.07 -14.62 -13.48
C HIS A 53 61.86 -15.90 -14.36
N ASN A 54 62.13 -16.05 -15.67
CA ASN A 54 62.62 -15.21 -16.78
C ASN A 54 62.15 -15.82 -18.15
N ASP A 55 62.81 -15.46 -19.27
CA ASP A 55 62.90 -16.17 -20.57
C ASP A 55 61.68 -16.24 -21.53
N GLN A 56 61.82 -16.09 -22.86
CA GLN A 56 62.84 -15.39 -23.66
C GLN A 56 62.33 -15.18 -25.11
N ASN A 57 62.77 -14.11 -25.80
CA ASN A 57 62.85 -13.97 -27.28
C ASN A 57 61.52 -13.95 -28.11
N ASP A 58 61.37 -13.18 -29.20
CA ASP A 58 62.11 -12.00 -29.69
C ASP A 58 61.31 -11.26 -30.82
N ASN A 59 61.59 -9.96 -31.04
CA ASN A 59 61.37 -9.15 -32.28
C ASN A 59 59.99 -9.17 -33.06
N LYS A 60 59.45 -8.09 -33.64
CA LYS A 60 59.86 -6.67 -33.80
C LYS A 60 58.68 -5.75 -34.24
N SER A 61 58.74 -4.46 -33.88
CA SER A 61 58.23 -3.23 -34.58
C SER A 61 57.09 -3.29 -35.62
N SER A 62 56.14 -2.36 -35.77
CA SER A 62 55.71 -1.10 -35.07
C SER A 62 54.57 -0.45 -35.91
N GLY A 63 53.74 0.51 -35.49
CA GLY A 63 53.56 1.25 -34.22
C GLY A 63 52.85 2.61 -34.44
N ILE A 64 52.37 3.26 -33.36
CA ILE A 64 51.77 4.63 -33.29
C ILE A 64 50.44 4.86 -34.07
N SER A 65 49.33 5.03 -33.34
CA SER A 65 48.49 6.26 -33.34
C SER A 65 47.31 6.14 -32.35
N SER A 66 46.68 7.26 -32.00
CA SER A 66 45.52 7.37 -31.11
C SER A 66 44.19 7.46 -31.87
N THR A 67 43.07 7.00 -31.27
CA THR A 67 41.92 7.88 -30.97
C THR A 67 40.76 7.21 -30.19
N THR A 68 40.14 8.08 -29.38
CA THR A 68 38.77 8.17 -28.82
C THR A 68 37.69 7.13 -29.18
N SER A 69 36.90 6.75 -28.17
CA SER A 69 35.66 5.96 -28.25
C SER A 69 34.58 6.57 -29.16
N SER A 70 33.82 5.72 -29.86
CA SER A 70 32.68 6.13 -30.69
C SER A 70 31.32 5.84 -30.02
N ILE A 71 30.38 6.78 -30.12
CA ILE A 71 28.96 6.60 -29.78
C ILE A 71 28.21 6.27 -31.08
N MET A 72 27.36 5.24 -31.06
CA MET A 72 26.68 4.74 -32.25
C MET A 72 25.25 5.29 -32.36
N ASN A 73 25.03 6.23 -33.28
CA ASN A 73 23.68 6.72 -33.63
C ASN A 73 23.05 5.83 -34.71
N MET A 74 21.84 5.32 -34.47
CA MET A 74 21.00 4.74 -35.53
C MET A 74 20.40 5.84 -36.42
N LYS A 75 20.43 5.64 -37.73
CA LYS A 75 19.67 6.43 -38.71
C LYS A 75 18.64 5.52 -39.39
N LEU A 76 17.44 6.06 -39.64
CA LEU A 76 16.46 5.40 -40.52
C LEU A 76 16.92 5.48 -41.98
N ASN A 77 16.64 4.42 -42.74
CA ASN A 77 16.75 4.43 -44.20
C ASN A 77 15.43 4.88 -44.83
N VAL A 78 15.51 5.73 -45.85
CA VAL A 78 14.43 6.03 -46.78
C VAL A 78 15.00 5.88 -48.19
N HIS A 79 14.29 5.20 -49.09
CA HIS A 79 14.70 5.06 -50.49
C HIS A 79 14.07 6.12 -51.37
N LYS A 80 14.82 6.53 -52.39
CA LYS A 80 14.41 7.46 -53.45
C LYS A 80 13.95 6.68 -54.68
N VAL A 81 13.01 7.26 -55.41
CA VAL A 81 12.86 7.11 -56.88
C VAL A 81 12.60 8.51 -57.44
N ASP A 82 13.25 8.88 -58.55
CA ASP A 82 13.15 10.22 -59.15
C ASP A 82 12.08 10.26 -60.28
N GLY A 83 11.48 11.44 -60.50
CA GLY A 83 10.55 11.68 -61.62
C GLY A 83 9.94 13.10 -61.60
N SER A 84 9.92 13.79 -62.74
CA SER A 84 9.35 15.14 -62.95
C SER A 84 9.24 15.43 -64.47
N PRO A 85 8.66 16.55 -64.95
CA PRO A 85 7.97 17.65 -64.25
C PRO A 85 6.60 18.06 -64.88
N ARG A 86 5.97 19.13 -64.34
CA ARG A 86 4.82 19.91 -64.91
C ARG A 86 3.46 19.18 -64.88
N ASP A 87 2.30 19.86 -64.92
CA ASP A 87 1.97 21.30 -64.91
C ASP A 87 0.96 21.62 -63.78
N GLY A 88 0.67 22.91 -63.53
CA GLY A 88 -0.11 23.35 -62.36
C GLY A 88 -1.61 23.59 -62.58
N GLN A 89 -2.41 23.22 -61.58
CA GLN A 89 -3.74 23.78 -61.31
C GLN A 89 -3.97 23.76 -59.78
N ALA A 90 -4.68 24.76 -59.26
CA ALA A 90 -5.13 24.79 -57.87
C ALA A 90 -6.63 24.51 -57.82
N LEU A 91 -7.07 23.68 -56.86
CA LEU A 91 -8.36 23.80 -56.15
C LEU A 91 -8.54 22.71 -55.08
N ASP A 92 -9.43 23.02 -54.14
CA ASP A 92 -10.20 22.13 -53.26
C ASP A 92 -9.55 21.46 -52.03
N GLU A 93 -9.69 22.12 -50.86
CA GLU A 93 -9.35 21.60 -49.52
C GLU A 93 -10.51 20.81 -48.86
N THR A 94 -11.21 19.93 -49.58
CA THR A 94 -12.41 19.23 -49.04
C THR A 94 -12.36 17.70 -48.98
N SER A 95 -11.17 17.07 -48.95
CA SER A 95 -11.04 15.59 -48.92
C SER A 95 -10.29 14.98 -47.72
N HIS A 96 -9.75 15.77 -46.79
CA HIS A 96 -9.07 15.25 -45.58
C HIS A 96 -9.84 15.43 -44.26
N ALA A 97 -11.04 15.99 -44.29
CA ALA A 97 -11.90 16.14 -43.10
C ALA A 97 -12.75 14.89 -42.75
N GLN A 98 -12.74 13.83 -43.59
CA GLN A 98 -13.62 12.65 -43.45
C GLN A 98 -12.88 11.35 -43.07
N GLN A 99 -11.65 11.42 -42.55
CA GLN A 99 -10.88 10.22 -42.17
C GLN A 99 -10.21 10.28 -40.78
N LEU A 100 -10.81 11.06 -39.87
CA LEU A 100 -10.47 11.07 -38.44
C LEU A 100 -11.67 10.75 -37.51
N ASP A 101 -12.89 10.69 -38.05
CA ASP A 101 -14.15 10.51 -37.30
C ASP A 101 -14.52 9.03 -37.08
N SER A 102 -13.51 8.17 -36.88
CA SER A 102 -13.70 6.73 -36.65
C SER A 102 -12.83 6.19 -35.51
N MET A 103 -12.54 7.02 -34.50
CA MET A 103 -12.17 6.53 -33.18
C MET A 103 -13.43 5.98 -32.50
N ALA A 104 -13.61 4.67 -32.62
CA ALA A 104 -14.85 4.01 -32.21
C ALA A 104 -15.16 4.25 -30.72
N THR A 105 -16.30 4.88 -30.46
CA THR A 105 -16.92 4.92 -29.13
C THR A 105 -17.04 3.48 -28.61
N VAL A 106 -16.28 3.14 -27.56
CA VAL A 106 -16.40 1.84 -26.90
C VAL A 106 -17.68 1.85 -26.08
N VAL A 107 -18.80 1.58 -26.75
CA VAL A 107 -20.10 1.33 -26.13
C VAL A 107 -19.94 0.12 -25.21
N ILE A 108 -20.28 0.30 -23.94
CA ILE A 108 -20.07 -0.71 -22.91
C ILE A 108 -21.28 -1.65 -22.89
N ASP A 109 -21.27 -2.66 -23.75
CA ASP A 109 -22.15 -3.82 -23.65
C ASP A 109 -21.72 -4.67 -22.43
N ILE A 110 -22.22 -4.29 -21.26
CA ILE A 110 -22.32 -5.18 -20.08
C ILE A 110 -23.74 -5.75 -20.11
N GLU A 111 -23.86 -7.05 -20.39
CA GLU A 111 -25.15 -7.75 -20.35
C GLU A 111 -25.84 -7.58 -18.99
N HIS A 112 -27.16 -7.36 -19.02
CA HIS A 112 -28.01 -6.92 -17.90
C HIS A 112 -27.58 -7.42 -16.50
N THR A 113 -26.90 -6.55 -15.75
CA THR A 113 -27.10 -6.47 -14.30
C THR A 113 -28.39 -5.71 -14.03
N THR A 114 -29.20 -6.19 -13.08
CA THR A 114 -30.49 -5.58 -12.69
C THR A 114 -30.36 -4.10 -12.35
N GLU A 115 -31.33 -3.30 -12.78
CA GLU A 115 -31.39 -1.86 -12.52
C GLU A 115 -31.47 -1.58 -11.01
N GLY A 116 -30.38 -1.05 -10.44
CA GLY A 116 -30.39 -0.45 -9.12
C GLY A 116 -30.84 1.01 -9.24
N GLU A 117 -31.94 1.37 -8.56
CA GLU A 117 -32.43 2.75 -8.55
C GLU A 117 -31.34 3.72 -8.03
N SER A 118 -31.16 4.86 -8.70
CA SER A 118 -30.17 5.86 -8.33
C SER A 118 -30.60 6.63 -7.08
N ILE A 119 -30.31 6.09 -5.89
CA ILE A 119 -30.56 6.78 -4.61
C ILE A 119 -29.53 7.89 -4.40
N VAL A 120 -29.67 8.97 -5.18
CA VAL A 120 -29.15 10.29 -4.79
C VAL A 120 -29.93 10.72 -3.55
N PRO A 121 -29.28 11.02 -2.40
CA PRO A 121 -30.00 11.41 -1.20
C PRO A 121 -30.85 12.66 -1.44
N ASN A 122 -32.14 12.59 -1.08
CA ASN A 122 -33.14 13.62 -1.35
C ASN A 122 -32.80 14.97 -0.68
N ASN A 123 -32.05 15.85 -1.38
CA ASN A 123 -32.16 17.31 -1.38
C ASN A 123 -31.11 17.99 -2.28
N SER A 124 -31.23 17.85 -3.62
CA SER A 124 -30.95 18.88 -4.65
C SER A 124 -30.75 18.27 -6.04
N ASN A 125 -31.18 18.97 -7.09
CA ASN A 125 -30.92 18.62 -8.50
C ASN A 125 -29.51 19.06 -8.94
N MET A 126 -28.47 18.75 -8.16
CA MET A 126 -27.08 19.05 -8.53
C MET A 126 -26.54 18.00 -9.49
N SER A 127 -25.90 18.46 -10.58
CA SER A 127 -25.07 17.61 -11.42
C SER A 127 -23.76 17.23 -10.72
N PHE A 128 -23.02 16.26 -11.26
CA PHE A 128 -21.68 15.94 -10.74
C PHE A 128 -20.72 17.14 -10.84
N SER A 129 -20.86 17.99 -11.87
CA SER A 129 -20.09 19.22 -11.98
C SER A 129 -20.47 20.24 -10.89
N ASP A 130 -21.75 20.40 -10.55
CA ASP A 130 -22.17 21.25 -9.43
C ASP A 130 -21.60 20.76 -8.10
N VAL A 131 -21.63 19.44 -7.86
CA VAL A 131 -21.06 18.78 -6.68
C VAL A 131 -19.55 19.04 -6.60
N VAL A 132 -18.81 18.74 -7.66
CA VAL A 132 -17.35 18.93 -7.69
C VAL A 132 -16.98 20.42 -7.60
N GLN A 133 -17.75 21.31 -8.22
CA GLN A 133 -17.54 22.75 -8.13
C GLN A 133 -17.87 23.34 -6.75
N GLN A 134 -18.87 22.81 -6.03
CA GLN A 134 -19.11 23.16 -4.62
C GLN A 134 -17.90 22.77 -3.76
N LEU A 135 -17.41 21.54 -3.89
CA LEU A 135 -16.24 21.05 -3.16
C LEU A 135 -14.98 21.85 -3.51
N ARG A 136 -14.76 22.15 -4.79
CA ARG A 136 -13.67 22.98 -5.33
C ARG A 136 -13.67 24.38 -4.71
N THR A 137 -14.84 25.01 -4.64
CA THR A 137 -15.02 26.34 -4.04
C THR A 137 -14.72 26.31 -2.55
N THR A 138 -15.18 25.28 -1.84
CA THR A 138 -14.92 25.09 -0.41
C THR A 138 -13.45 24.81 -0.10
N PHE A 139 -12.77 23.99 -0.89
CA PHE A 139 -11.32 23.79 -0.77
C PHE A 139 -10.56 25.11 -0.98
N ASN A 140 -10.89 25.86 -2.04
CA ASN A 140 -10.23 27.12 -2.38
C ASN A 140 -10.39 28.20 -1.30
N SER A 141 -11.49 28.18 -0.52
CA SER A 141 -11.67 29.05 0.66
C SER A 141 -10.61 28.84 1.76
N GLY A 142 -9.91 27.70 1.75
CA GLY A 142 -8.95 27.33 2.77
C GLY A 142 -9.55 26.65 4.01
N LYS A 143 -10.88 26.46 4.09
CA LYS A 143 -11.59 25.80 5.22
C LYS A 143 -10.95 24.47 5.66
N THR A 144 -10.53 23.63 4.71
CA THR A 144 -9.90 22.32 5.00
C THR A 144 -8.39 22.39 5.31
N ARG A 145 -7.75 23.54 5.11
CA ARG A 145 -6.31 23.71 5.42
C ARG A 145 -6.07 23.75 6.93
N ASP A 146 -7.01 24.27 7.71
CA ASP A 146 -6.93 24.25 9.17
C ASP A 146 -6.90 22.81 9.71
N VAL A 147 -5.96 22.55 10.62
CA VAL A 147 -5.75 21.24 11.24
C VAL A 147 -6.82 20.96 12.29
N ASP A 148 -7.37 22.00 12.94
CA ASP A 148 -8.40 21.83 13.97
C ASP A 148 -9.76 21.51 13.34
N PHE A 149 -10.11 22.13 12.21
CA PHE A 149 -11.21 21.70 11.36
C PHE A 149 -11.08 20.21 10.98
N ARG A 150 -9.93 19.77 10.46
CA ARG A 150 -9.69 18.35 10.10
C ARG A 150 -9.88 17.43 11.30
N LEU A 151 -9.26 17.74 12.44
CA LEU A 151 -9.41 16.96 13.68
C LEU A 151 -10.88 16.87 14.13
N ASN A 152 -11.66 17.94 13.97
CA ASN A 152 -13.08 17.93 14.32
C ASN A 152 -13.94 17.09 13.36
N GLN A 153 -13.61 17.07 12.06
CA GLN A 153 -14.26 16.17 11.10
C GLN A 153 -13.88 14.69 11.36
N LEU A 154 -12.61 14.39 11.64
CA LEU A 154 -12.15 13.04 12.00
C LEU A 154 -12.77 12.55 13.31
N LYS A 155 -12.95 13.42 14.32
CA LYS A 155 -13.69 13.09 15.55
C LYS A 155 -15.18 12.86 15.30
N ALA A 156 -15.79 13.57 14.36
CA ALA A 156 -17.18 13.32 13.96
C ALA A 156 -17.32 11.99 13.22
N LEU A 157 -16.33 11.64 12.39
CA LEU A 157 -16.23 10.35 11.71
C LEU A 157 -15.99 9.19 12.70
N LEU A 158 -15.19 9.39 13.75
CA LEU A 158 -15.00 8.38 14.80
C LEU A 158 -16.31 8.10 15.54
N ARG A 159 -17.04 9.16 15.95
CA ARG A 159 -18.39 9.01 16.51
C ARG A 159 -19.35 8.32 15.55
N CYS A 160 -19.30 8.64 14.25
CA CYS A 160 -20.10 7.97 13.23
C CYS A 160 -19.88 6.45 13.23
N TYR A 161 -18.65 5.98 13.42
CA TYR A 161 -18.35 4.55 13.48
C TYR A 161 -18.79 3.96 14.82
N GLU A 162 -18.41 4.58 15.94
CA GLU A 162 -18.68 4.10 17.31
C GLU A 162 -20.19 4.00 17.61
N GLU A 163 -20.98 5.00 17.21
CA GLU A 163 -22.44 5.04 17.39
C GLU A 163 -23.19 4.04 16.48
N ASN A 164 -22.59 3.61 15.36
CA ASN A 164 -23.28 2.80 14.34
C ASN A 164 -22.70 1.38 14.16
N THR A 165 -21.76 0.93 15.00
CA THR A 165 -21.09 -0.38 14.92
C THR A 165 -22.02 -1.58 14.69
N THR A 166 -23.21 -1.58 15.31
CA THR A 166 -24.19 -2.66 15.13
C THR A 166 -24.82 -2.63 13.74
N GLU A 167 -25.15 -1.45 13.20
CA GLU A 167 -25.73 -1.32 11.86
C GLU A 167 -24.67 -1.59 10.77
N MET A 168 -23.41 -1.22 11.01
CA MET A 168 -22.29 -1.62 10.16
C MET A 168 -22.17 -3.15 10.05
N ALA A 169 -22.35 -3.89 11.15
CA ALA A 169 -22.39 -5.35 11.11
C ALA A 169 -23.64 -5.88 10.39
N ASN A 170 -24.81 -5.23 10.55
CA ASN A 170 -26.05 -5.61 9.88
C ASN A 170 -25.94 -5.51 8.34
N VAL A 171 -25.39 -4.42 7.80
CA VAL A 171 -25.28 -4.24 6.34
C VAL A 171 -24.23 -5.18 5.72
N LEU A 172 -23.13 -5.47 6.43
CA LEU A 172 -22.16 -6.48 6.02
C LEU A 172 -22.76 -7.90 6.05
N ALA A 173 -23.66 -8.19 6.99
CA ALA A 173 -24.44 -9.43 6.99
C ALA A 173 -25.46 -9.49 5.84
N ALA A 174 -26.08 -8.36 5.48
CA ALA A 174 -27.04 -8.28 4.37
C ALA A 174 -26.38 -8.46 2.99
N ASP A 175 -25.26 -7.80 2.73
CA ASP A 175 -24.56 -7.86 1.43
C ASP A 175 -23.82 -9.21 1.24
N LEU A 176 -23.13 -9.71 2.28
CA LEU A 176 -22.15 -10.80 2.16
C LEU A 176 -22.46 -12.05 3.00
N ARG A 177 -23.51 -12.05 3.83
CA ARG A 177 -23.70 -13.03 4.94
C ARG A 177 -22.47 -13.09 5.86
N LYS A 178 -21.80 -11.96 6.09
CA LYS A 178 -20.62 -11.85 6.94
C LYS A 178 -20.99 -12.00 8.41
N HIS A 179 -20.39 -12.96 9.11
CA HIS A 179 -20.68 -13.16 10.54
C HIS A 179 -20.18 -11.96 11.36
N LYS A 180 -20.89 -11.62 12.45
CA LYS A 180 -20.60 -10.45 13.29
C LYS A 180 -19.14 -10.38 13.75
N GLN A 181 -18.54 -11.50 14.15
CA GLN A 181 -17.13 -11.53 14.57
C GLN A 181 -16.18 -11.18 13.41
N GLU A 182 -16.44 -11.69 12.20
CA GLU A 182 -15.64 -11.37 11.02
C GLU A 182 -15.82 -9.89 10.60
N ALA A 183 -17.06 -9.38 10.61
CA ALA A 183 -17.36 -7.98 10.33
C ALA A 183 -16.66 -7.01 11.30
N HIS A 184 -16.65 -7.32 12.60
CA HIS A 184 -15.91 -6.52 13.58
C HIS A 184 -14.39 -6.56 13.35
N LEU A 185 -13.80 -7.75 13.25
CA LEU A 185 -12.35 -7.91 13.19
C LEU A 185 -11.73 -7.45 11.86
N LEU A 186 -12.42 -7.66 10.73
CA LEU A 186 -11.88 -7.36 9.40
C LEU A 186 -12.31 -6.00 8.84
N GLU A 187 -13.28 -5.29 9.43
CA GLU A 187 -13.69 -3.96 8.97
C GLU A 187 -13.89 -2.95 10.11
N ILE A 188 -14.76 -3.23 11.09
CA ILE A 188 -15.20 -2.18 12.05
C ILE A 188 -14.06 -1.75 12.98
N GLU A 189 -13.39 -2.69 13.66
CA GLU A 189 -12.24 -2.35 14.52
C GLU A 189 -11.03 -1.87 13.72
N PHE A 190 -10.89 -2.32 12.46
CA PHE A 190 -9.83 -1.85 11.58
C PHE A 190 -9.99 -0.35 11.26
N ILE A 191 -11.17 0.09 10.82
CA ILE A 191 -11.39 1.52 10.54
C ILE A 191 -11.40 2.39 11.80
N LEU A 192 -11.83 1.84 12.95
CA LEU A 192 -11.75 2.53 14.23
C LEU A 192 -10.29 2.79 14.63
N ASN A 193 -9.40 1.82 14.43
CA ASN A 193 -8.01 1.93 14.88
C ASN A 193 -7.12 2.75 13.93
N ASP A 194 -7.25 2.62 12.60
CA ASP A 194 -6.54 3.52 11.65
C ASP A 194 -6.98 4.99 11.84
N LEU A 195 -8.27 5.23 12.13
CA LEU A 195 -8.77 6.57 12.45
C LEU A 195 -8.28 7.09 13.81
N ARG A 196 -8.17 6.23 14.84
CA ARG A 196 -7.56 6.58 16.13
C ARG A 196 -6.07 6.90 15.99
N ASN A 197 -5.30 6.08 15.27
CA ASN A 197 -3.90 6.34 14.93
C ASN A 197 -3.74 7.69 14.21
N THR A 198 -4.56 7.93 13.19
CA THR A 198 -4.62 9.20 12.46
C THR A 198 -4.92 10.38 13.41
N LEU A 199 -5.89 10.26 14.31
CA LEU A 199 -6.22 11.29 15.30
C LEU A 199 -5.08 11.57 16.29
N PHE A 200 -4.35 10.54 16.73
CA PHE A 200 -3.21 10.69 17.62
C PHE A 200 -2.03 11.40 16.93
N ASN A 201 -1.78 11.08 15.65
CA ASN A 201 -0.56 11.49 14.96
C ASN A 201 -0.72 12.69 14.00
N LEU A 202 -1.93 13.10 13.62
CA LEU A 202 -2.14 14.14 12.60
C LEU A 202 -1.37 15.44 12.89
N ARG A 203 -1.31 15.90 14.14
CA ARG A 203 -0.56 17.12 14.52
C ARG A 203 0.95 17.00 14.31
N GLU A 204 1.51 15.79 14.27
CA GLU A 204 2.89 15.55 13.85
C GLU A 204 2.98 15.42 12.33
N TRP A 205 2.10 14.63 11.71
CA TRP A 205 2.14 14.36 10.28
C TRP A 205 2.03 15.62 9.41
N VAL A 206 1.25 16.63 9.80
CA VAL A 206 1.16 17.92 9.09
C VAL A 206 2.40 18.81 9.19
N LYS A 207 3.35 18.53 10.09
CA LYS A 207 4.52 19.41 10.28
C LYS A 207 5.44 19.36 9.04
N PRO A 208 6.03 20.51 8.63
CA PRO A 208 7.03 20.53 7.57
C PRO A 208 8.26 19.70 7.96
N GLU A 209 8.65 18.78 7.09
CA GLU A 209 9.86 17.97 7.27
C GLU A 209 11.10 18.83 7.00
N LYS A 210 12.19 18.57 7.74
CA LYS A 210 13.49 19.26 7.61
C LYS A 210 14.53 18.25 7.10
N PRO A 211 14.74 18.14 5.77
CA PRO A 211 15.71 17.20 5.21
C PRO A 211 17.17 17.61 5.52
N GLU A 212 18.10 16.68 5.32
CA GLU A 212 19.54 16.95 5.42
C GLU A 212 19.96 18.08 4.46
N LYS A 213 20.85 18.98 4.92
CA LYS A 213 21.40 20.07 4.11
C LYS A 213 22.82 19.76 3.65
N ALA A 214 23.11 20.00 2.37
CA ALA A 214 24.49 20.10 1.90
C ALA A 214 25.20 21.33 2.51
N LEU A 215 26.54 21.32 2.56
CA LEU A 215 27.33 22.41 3.13
C LEU A 215 27.04 23.77 2.47
N VAL A 216 26.81 23.78 1.16
CA VAL A 216 26.41 24.98 0.38
C VAL A 216 25.05 25.57 0.79
N ASN A 217 24.23 24.79 1.51
CA ASN A 217 22.89 25.15 1.99
C ASN A 217 22.82 25.26 3.53
N VAL A 218 23.93 25.19 4.26
CA VAL A 218 23.90 25.06 5.74
C VAL A 218 23.12 26.19 6.43
N MET A 219 23.24 27.42 5.90
CA MET A 219 22.52 28.62 6.37
C MET A 219 21.09 28.74 5.82
N ASP A 220 20.72 28.01 4.76
CA ASP A 220 19.39 28.12 4.14
C ASP A 220 18.29 27.49 5.01
N GLY A 221 17.08 28.03 4.97
CA GLY A 221 15.89 27.29 5.38
C GLY A 221 15.55 26.22 4.34
N VAL A 222 15.59 24.94 4.72
CA VAL A 222 15.23 23.83 3.83
C VAL A 222 14.09 23.05 4.46
N TYR A 223 12.96 22.97 3.76
CA TYR A 223 11.72 22.40 4.27
C TYR A 223 10.97 21.61 3.19
N ILE A 224 10.20 20.60 3.60
CA ILE A 224 9.19 19.94 2.76
C ILE A 224 7.83 20.12 3.43
N TYR A 225 6.98 20.94 2.81
CA TYR A 225 5.59 21.14 3.22
C TYR A 225 4.70 20.05 2.63
N LYS A 226 3.53 19.84 3.25
CA LYS A 226 2.59 18.77 2.90
C LYS A 226 1.23 19.41 2.61
N ASP A 227 1.06 19.83 1.38
CA ASP A 227 -0.15 20.51 0.92
C ASP A 227 -1.20 19.46 0.50
N PRO A 228 -2.48 19.58 0.88
CA PRO A 228 -3.53 18.77 0.25
C PRO A 228 -3.60 19.03 -1.25
N TYR A 229 -3.92 18.00 -2.04
CA TYR A 229 -4.10 18.10 -3.50
C TYR A 229 -5.31 18.97 -3.87
N GLY A 230 -6.46 18.79 -3.22
CA GLY A 230 -7.67 19.57 -3.52
C GLY A 230 -8.97 18.83 -3.24
N VAL A 231 -9.69 18.48 -4.31
CA VAL A 231 -10.85 17.60 -4.31
C VAL A 231 -10.38 16.21 -4.75
N ALA A 232 -10.45 15.24 -3.85
CA ALA A 232 -10.16 13.84 -4.12
C ALA A 232 -11.44 13.07 -4.47
N LEU A 233 -11.31 12.06 -5.33
CA LEU A 233 -12.33 11.04 -5.55
C LEU A 233 -11.87 9.73 -4.90
N VAL A 234 -12.73 9.12 -4.08
CA VAL A 234 -12.50 7.79 -3.48
C VAL A 234 -13.57 6.83 -3.97
N ILE A 235 -13.16 5.81 -4.74
CA ILE A 235 -14.04 4.75 -5.26
C ILE A 235 -13.74 3.45 -4.49
N GLY A 236 -14.69 3.02 -3.67
CA GLY A 236 -14.59 1.80 -2.86
C GLY A 236 -14.96 0.53 -3.62
N ALA A 237 -14.49 -0.61 -3.11
CA ALA A 237 -14.89 -1.95 -3.57
C ALA A 237 -16.09 -2.50 -2.77
N TRP A 238 -16.63 -3.66 -3.16
CA TRP A 238 -17.83 -4.27 -2.55
C TRP A 238 -17.54 -5.37 -1.52
N ASN A 239 -16.31 -5.89 -1.47
CA ASN A 239 -15.99 -7.12 -0.72
C ASN A 239 -15.64 -6.87 0.75
N TYR A 240 -15.05 -5.71 1.05
CA TYR A 240 -15.02 -5.12 2.37
C TYR A 240 -15.47 -3.65 2.24
N PRO A 241 -16.79 -3.45 2.01
CA PRO A 241 -17.33 -2.21 1.44
C PRO A 241 -17.26 -1.02 2.39
N LEU A 242 -17.19 -1.27 3.70
CA LEU A 242 -16.99 -0.23 4.68
C LEU A 242 -15.51 0.15 4.71
N GLN A 243 -14.59 -0.77 4.95
CA GLN A 243 -13.17 -0.39 5.11
C GLN A 243 -12.54 0.20 3.84
N LEU A 244 -12.80 -0.40 2.68
CA LEU A 244 -12.17 -0.01 1.41
C LEU A 244 -12.74 1.29 0.82
N THR A 245 -13.81 1.81 1.43
CA THR A 245 -14.31 3.17 1.19
C THR A 245 -13.84 4.14 2.28
N LEU A 246 -13.94 3.74 3.55
CA LEU A 246 -13.88 4.66 4.69
C LEU A 246 -12.45 4.99 5.17
N VAL A 247 -11.48 4.07 5.03
CA VAL A 247 -10.06 4.34 5.34
C VAL A 247 -9.47 5.40 4.40
N PRO A 248 -9.53 5.27 3.05
CA PRO A 248 -9.07 6.32 2.15
C PRO A 248 -9.83 7.64 2.28
N VAL A 249 -11.11 7.64 2.70
CA VAL A 249 -11.84 8.87 3.05
C VAL A 249 -11.25 9.54 4.29
N ALA A 250 -11.03 8.81 5.38
CA ALA A 250 -10.40 9.34 6.59
C ALA A 250 -9.00 9.91 6.30
N ALA A 251 -8.22 9.21 5.48
CA ALA A 251 -6.91 9.65 5.00
C ALA A 251 -6.96 10.97 4.22
N ALA A 252 -7.89 11.10 3.26
CA ALA A 252 -8.06 12.31 2.47
C ALA A 252 -8.52 13.52 3.31
N ILE A 253 -9.41 13.29 4.30
CA ILE A 253 -9.81 14.29 5.31
C ILE A 253 -8.60 14.75 6.13
N ALA A 254 -7.80 13.82 6.64
CA ALA A 254 -6.61 14.09 7.44
C ALA A 254 -5.57 14.92 6.66
N ALA A 255 -5.33 14.56 5.40
CA ALA A 255 -4.47 15.30 4.47
C ALA A 255 -4.98 16.73 4.17
N GLY A 256 -6.28 17.01 4.32
CA GLY A 256 -6.88 18.33 4.19
C GLY A 256 -7.64 18.57 2.88
N ASN A 257 -8.06 17.50 2.21
CA ASN A 257 -8.79 17.55 0.94
C ASN A 257 -10.31 17.69 1.20
N CYS A 258 -11.04 18.15 0.19
CA CYS A 258 -12.45 17.82 0.01
C CYS A 258 -12.57 16.45 -0.67
N VAL A 259 -13.68 15.73 -0.50
CA VAL A 259 -13.80 14.34 -0.98
C VAL A 259 -15.17 14.05 -1.62
N VAL A 260 -15.16 13.47 -2.81
CA VAL A 260 -16.29 12.71 -3.37
C VAL A 260 -16.10 11.23 -3.02
N ILE A 261 -17.13 10.64 -2.43
CA ILE A 261 -17.13 9.27 -1.89
C ILE A 261 -18.06 8.42 -2.75
N LYS A 262 -17.51 7.47 -3.51
CA LYS A 262 -18.27 6.54 -4.35
C LYS A 262 -18.19 5.12 -3.77
N PRO A 263 -19.11 4.72 -2.88
CA PRO A 263 -19.21 3.32 -2.45
C PRO A 263 -19.64 2.42 -3.62
N SER A 264 -19.34 1.12 -3.55
CA SER A 264 -19.72 0.19 -4.61
C SER A 264 -21.20 -0.20 -4.53
N GLU A 265 -21.88 0.02 -5.64
CA GLU A 265 -23.24 -0.42 -5.98
C GLU A 265 -23.46 -1.94 -5.83
N VAL A 266 -22.38 -2.73 -5.87
CA VAL A 266 -22.42 -4.19 -5.76
C VAL A 266 -22.60 -4.65 -4.29
N ALA A 267 -22.40 -3.75 -3.32
CA ALA A 267 -22.74 -3.95 -1.90
C ALA A 267 -23.81 -2.91 -1.47
N PRO A 268 -25.07 -3.07 -1.92
CA PRO A 268 -26.08 -2.01 -1.86
C PRO A 268 -26.49 -1.62 -0.44
N ALA A 269 -26.50 -2.54 0.54
CA ALA A 269 -26.84 -2.19 1.92
C ALA A 269 -25.75 -1.30 2.53
N SER A 270 -24.48 -1.67 2.33
CA SER A 270 -23.32 -0.89 2.78
C SER A 270 -23.20 0.46 2.06
N ALA A 271 -23.48 0.51 0.76
CA ALA A 271 -23.50 1.76 -0.01
C ALA A 271 -24.62 2.69 0.47
N LYS A 272 -25.82 2.16 0.75
CA LYS A 272 -26.92 2.92 1.34
C LYS A 272 -26.60 3.44 2.74
N PHE A 273 -26.00 2.62 3.59
CA PHE A 273 -25.52 3.04 4.92
C PHE A 273 -24.54 4.23 4.82
N ILE A 274 -23.54 4.13 3.95
CA ILE A 274 -22.57 5.21 3.71
C ILE A 274 -23.27 6.51 3.25
N ALA A 275 -24.24 6.40 2.32
CA ALA A 275 -24.99 7.55 1.80
C ALA A 275 -25.96 8.17 2.82
N ASP A 276 -26.65 7.36 3.63
CA ASP A 276 -27.64 7.84 4.60
C ASP A 276 -27.01 8.34 5.91
N VAL A 277 -25.83 7.82 6.30
CA VAL A 277 -25.25 8.04 7.63
C VAL A 277 -24.14 9.09 7.62
N LEU A 278 -23.15 9.04 6.71
CA LEU A 278 -22.05 10.02 6.70
C LEU A 278 -22.51 11.50 6.66
N PRO A 279 -23.56 11.90 5.91
CA PRO A 279 -24.02 13.29 5.87
C PRO A 279 -24.54 13.84 7.21
N LYS A 280 -24.83 12.98 8.19
CA LYS A 280 -25.25 13.39 9.55
C LYS A 280 -24.07 13.83 10.43
N TYR A 281 -22.84 13.44 10.08
CA TYR A 281 -21.62 13.68 10.86
C TYR A 281 -20.59 14.57 10.13
N LEU A 282 -20.50 14.47 8.80
CA LEU A 282 -19.48 15.15 7.99
C LEU A 282 -20.03 16.40 7.28
N SER A 283 -19.21 17.46 7.23
CA SER A 283 -19.55 18.73 6.58
C SER A 283 -19.80 18.55 5.08
N GLN A 284 -21.06 18.72 4.67
CA GLN A 284 -21.52 18.52 3.29
C GLN A 284 -20.90 19.49 2.27
N ASP A 285 -20.36 20.64 2.70
CA ASP A 285 -19.59 21.53 1.81
C ASP A 285 -18.23 20.93 1.41
N CYS A 286 -17.74 19.94 2.17
CA CYS A 286 -16.41 19.36 2.04
C CYS A 286 -16.43 17.88 1.61
N TYR A 287 -17.47 17.13 1.97
CA TYR A 287 -17.53 15.67 1.81
C TYR A 287 -18.91 15.25 1.29
N ARG A 288 -18.96 14.66 0.09
CA ARG A 288 -20.20 14.28 -0.59
C ARG A 288 -20.17 12.79 -0.97
N VAL A 289 -21.26 12.08 -0.71
CA VAL A 289 -21.44 10.70 -1.19
C VAL A 289 -22.16 10.75 -2.53
N VAL A 290 -21.65 10.01 -3.52
CA VAL A 290 -22.26 9.81 -4.83
C VAL A 290 -22.47 8.30 -5.04
N THR A 291 -23.71 7.88 -5.15
CA THR A 291 -24.11 6.49 -5.45
C THR A 291 -24.34 6.33 -6.96
N GLY A 292 -24.17 5.11 -7.48
CA GLY A 292 -24.46 4.82 -8.89
C GLY A 292 -23.63 3.67 -9.45
N GLY A 293 -23.96 3.24 -10.67
CA GLY A 293 -23.33 2.13 -11.36
C GLY A 293 -22.07 2.52 -12.14
N PRO A 294 -21.67 1.71 -13.13
CA PRO A 294 -20.59 2.04 -14.06
C PRO A 294 -20.86 3.35 -14.82
N LYS A 295 -22.10 3.59 -15.24
CA LYS A 295 -22.53 4.80 -15.97
C LYS A 295 -22.25 6.08 -15.17
N GLU A 296 -22.74 6.13 -13.95
CA GLU A 296 -22.55 7.28 -13.05
C GLU A 296 -21.08 7.46 -12.70
N THR A 297 -20.34 6.36 -12.56
CA THR A 297 -18.87 6.39 -12.37
C THR A 297 -18.16 6.98 -13.60
N THR A 298 -18.57 6.61 -14.82
CA THR A 298 -18.00 7.13 -16.08
C THR A 298 -18.30 8.62 -16.28
N GLU A 299 -19.50 9.09 -15.94
CA GLU A 299 -19.80 10.54 -15.99
C GLU A 299 -19.01 11.30 -14.92
N LEU A 300 -18.95 10.79 -13.68
CA LEU A 300 -18.19 11.40 -12.59
C LEU A 300 -16.69 11.52 -12.91
N LEU A 301 -16.10 10.52 -13.58
CA LEU A 301 -14.69 10.52 -13.98
C LEU A 301 -14.32 11.54 -15.07
N LYS A 302 -15.29 12.25 -15.66
CA LYS A 302 -15.03 13.40 -16.56
C LYS A 302 -14.71 14.68 -15.77
N GLU A 303 -15.17 14.76 -14.52
CA GLU A 303 -14.96 15.92 -13.66
C GLU A 303 -13.50 16.01 -13.18
N LYS A 304 -13.01 17.23 -12.94
CA LYS A 304 -11.61 17.45 -12.55
C LYS A 304 -11.38 17.22 -11.06
N PHE A 305 -10.75 16.09 -10.74
CA PHE A 305 -10.16 15.78 -9.44
C PHE A 305 -8.65 16.06 -9.40
N ASP A 306 -8.12 16.35 -8.22
CA ASP A 306 -6.67 16.52 -7.99
C ASP A 306 -6.01 15.25 -7.44
N TYR A 307 -6.82 14.26 -7.05
CA TYR A 307 -6.39 12.90 -6.71
C TYR A 307 -7.53 11.91 -6.95
N VAL A 308 -7.24 10.70 -7.44
CA VAL A 308 -8.21 9.59 -7.48
C VAL A 308 -7.66 8.38 -6.73
N PHE A 309 -8.45 7.82 -5.82
CA PHE A 309 -8.18 6.56 -5.14
C PHE A 309 -9.20 5.51 -5.58
N TYR A 310 -8.74 4.36 -6.08
CA TYR A 310 -9.60 3.26 -6.53
C TYR A 310 -9.15 1.93 -5.93
N THR A 311 -10.11 1.17 -5.40
CA THR A 311 -9.91 -0.25 -5.07
C THR A 311 -10.77 -1.14 -5.97
N GLY A 312 -10.18 -2.18 -6.59
CA GLY A 312 -10.95 -3.23 -7.26
C GLY A 312 -10.22 -3.96 -8.39
N SER A 313 -10.88 -4.05 -9.56
CA SER A 313 -10.41 -4.92 -10.66
C SER A 313 -9.40 -4.22 -11.56
N GLY A 314 -8.36 -4.93 -11.99
CA GLY A 314 -7.36 -4.41 -12.94
C GLY A 314 -7.91 -4.02 -14.32
N ARG A 315 -9.12 -4.47 -14.68
CA ARG A 315 -9.84 -4.00 -15.88
C ARG A 315 -10.36 -2.58 -15.70
N VAL A 316 -11.03 -2.31 -14.57
CA VAL A 316 -11.60 -0.98 -14.27
C VAL A 316 -10.50 0.01 -13.83
N GLY A 317 -9.46 -0.45 -13.14
CA GLY A 317 -8.29 0.37 -12.81
C GLY A 317 -7.61 0.98 -14.04
N LYS A 318 -7.58 0.28 -15.18
CA LYS A 318 -7.10 0.84 -16.46
C LYS A 318 -7.99 1.96 -17.00
N ILE A 319 -9.31 1.80 -16.92
CA ILE A 319 -10.29 2.81 -17.34
C ILE A 319 -10.16 4.07 -16.48
N ILE A 320 -10.03 3.90 -15.16
CA ILE A 320 -9.83 5.00 -14.21
C ILE A 320 -8.49 5.71 -14.48
N HIS A 321 -7.40 4.97 -14.68
CA HIS A 321 -6.10 5.56 -14.99
C HIS A 321 -6.12 6.34 -16.32
N GLN A 322 -6.83 5.84 -17.34
CA GLN A 322 -7.04 6.57 -18.60
C GLN A 322 -7.79 7.88 -18.36
N ALA A 323 -8.92 7.88 -17.65
CA ALA A 323 -9.66 9.09 -17.32
C ALA A 323 -8.85 10.09 -16.48
N CYS A 324 -8.01 9.60 -15.55
CA CYS A 324 -7.09 10.43 -14.78
C CYS A 324 -6.04 11.11 -15.68
N SER A 325 -5.60 10.45 -16.76
CA SER A 325 -4.56 10.99 -17.66
C SER A 325 -5.02 12.23 -18.44
N GLU A 326 -6.31 12.33 -18.78
CA GLU A 326 -6.90 13.51 -19.46
C GLU A 326 -6.73 14.81 -18.64
N ASN A 327 -6.76 14.70 -17.31
CA ASN A 327 -6.60 15.82 -16.38
C ASN A 327 -5.18 15.92 -15.75
N LEU A 328 -4.28 14.98 -16.10
CA LEU A 328 -3.01 14.71 -15.41
C LEU A 328 -3.17 14.48 -13.90
N THR A 329 -4.30 13.90 -13.49
CA THR A 329 -4.63 13.62 -12.09
C THR A 329 -3.80 12.44 -11.57
N PRO A 330 -3.05 12.58 -10.45
CA PRO A 330 -2.39 11.45 -9.81
C PRO A 330 -3.42 10.49 -9.21
N CYS A 331 -3.11 9.19 -9.21
CA CYS A 331 -4.00 8.17 -8.66
C CYS A 331 -3.29 7.06 -7.90
N THR A 332 -3.98 6.50 -6.91
CA THR A 332 -3.66 5.21 -6.28
C THR A 332 -4.67 4.18 -6.79
N LEU A 333 -4.16 3.03 -7.22
CA LEU A 333 -4.93 1.91 -7.74
C LEU A 333 -4.60 0.67 -6.93
N GLU A 334 -5.50 0.24 -6.05
CA GLU A 334 -5.39 -1.00 -5.28
C GLU A 334 -6.11 -2.12 -6.03
N LEU A 335 -5.34 -3.03 -6.65
CA LEU A 335 -5.87 -4.00 -7.62
C LEU A 335 -5.64 -5.45 -7.18
N GLY A 336 -6.51 -6.33 -7.67
CA GLY A 336 -6.41 -7.78 -7.43
C GLY A 336 -5.21 -8.47 -8.12
N GLY A 337 -5.11 -9.78 -7.91
CA GLY A 337 -4.13 -10.64 -8.57
C GLY A 337 -4.04 -12.02 -7.92
N LYS A 338 -3.45 -12.99 -8.64
CA LYS A 338 -3.28 -14.36 -8.14
C LYS A 338 -2.14 -14.43 -7.11
N SER A 339 -2.45 -14.07 -5.85
CA SER A 339 -1.51 -14.07 -4.72
C SER A 339 -1.05 -15.50 -4.36
N PRO A 340 0.22 -15.88 -4.60
CA PRO A 340 0.71 -17.24 -4.41
C PRO A 340 0.97 -17.58 -2.94
N CYS A 341 0.80 -18.85 -2.59
CA CYS A 341 1.22 -19.43 -1.32
C CYS A 341 2.19 -20.60 -1.53
N TYR A 342 3.49 -20.43 -1.28
CA TYR A 342 4.43 -21.55 -1.22
C TYR A 342 4.33 -22.23 0.14
N LEU A 343 4.15 -23.56 0.15
CA LEU A 343 4.15 -24.37 1.36
C LEU A 343 5.24 -25.43 1.28
N ASP A 344 6.22 -25.29 2.17
CA ASP A 344 7.45 -26.07 2.19
C ASP A 344 7.36 -27.33 3.09
N GLY A 345 8.23 -28.31 2.82
CA GLY A 345 8.32 -29.53 3.61
C GLY A 345 8.84 -29.33 5.05
N THR A 346 9.50 -28.21 5.34
CA THR A 346 9.96 -27.87 6.70
C THR A 346 8.89 -27.20 7.57
N ALA A 347 7.78 -26.74 6.98
CA ALA A 347 6.74 -26.02 7.72
C ALA A 347 5.95 -26.94 8.66
N ASN A 348 5.46 -26.40 9.78
CA ASN A 348 4.45 -27.08 10.58
C ASN A 348 3.12 -27.12 9.82
N ILE A 349 2.85 -28.22 9.12
CA ILE A 349 1.71 -28.36 8.19
C ILE A 349 0.36 -28.15 8.89
N ALA A 350 0.20 -28.53 10.16
CA ALA A 350 -1.05 -28.31 10.90
C ALA A 350 -1.30 -26.81 11.17
N ILE A 351 -0.27 -26.07 11.59
CA ILE A 351 -0.36 -24.61 11.78
C ILE A 351 -0.53 -23.89 10.43
N ALA A 352 0.23 -24.31 9.40
CA ALA A 352 0.13 -23.76 8.06
C ALA A 352 -1.25 -23.99 7.43
N ALA A 353 -1.84 -25.18 7.60
CA ALA A 353 -3.19 -25.47 7.16
C ALA A 353 -4.19 -24.48 7.79
N ARG A 354 -4.19 -24.33 9.13
CA ARG A 354 -5.08 -23.36 9.79
C ARG A 354 -4.90 -21.94 9.25
N ARG A 355 -3.67 -21.46 9.07
CA ARG A 355 -3.40 -20.10 8.57
C ARG A 355 -3.84 -19.90 7.12
N ILE A 356 -3.45 -20.81 6.22
CA ILE A 356 -3.78 -20.75 4.79
C ILE A 356 -5.30 -20.86 4.57
N LEU A 357 -5.96 -21.78 5.27
CA LEU A 357 -7.41 -21.99 5.13
C LEU A 357 -8.21 -20.82 5.70
N TRP A 358 -7.75 -20.22 6.81
CA TRP A 358 -8.38 -19.01 7.34
C TRP A 358 -8.30 -17.87 6.34
N GLY A 359 -7.08 -17.50 5.89
CA GLY A 359 -6.89 -16.44 4.90
C GLY A 359 -7.54 -16.72 3.54
N LYS A 360 -7.86 -17.99 3.24
CA LYS A 360 -8.63 -18.38 2.04
C LYS A 360 -10.14 -18.26 2.20
N PHE A 361 -10.70 -18.59 3.36
CA PHE A 361 -12.15 -18.77 3.52
C PHE A 361 -12.86 -17.67 4.31
N ILE A 362 -12.12 -16.74 4.94
CA ILE A 362 -12.68 -15.41 5.27
C ILE A 362 -13.31 -14.78 4.02
N ASN A 363 -14.45 -14.11 4.19
CA ASN A 363 -15.24 -13.50 3.13
C ASN A 363 -15.60 -14.45 1.96
N ALA A 364 -15.59 -15.76 2.21
CA ALA A 364 -15.64 -16.82 1.20
C ALA A 364 -14.57 -16.66 0.09
N GLY A 365 -13.37 -16.17 0.43
CA GLY A 365 -12.25 -15.97 -0.48
C GLY A 365 -12.39 -14.77 -1.43
N GLN A 366 -13.38 -13.90 -1.21
CA GLN A 366 -13.60 -12.68 -2.00
C GLN A 366 -12.65 -11.56 -1.52
N THR A 367 -11.34 -11.78 -1.64
CA THR A 367 -10.32 -10.95 -0.99
C THR A 367 -9.06 -10.91 -1.85
N CYS A 368 -8.64 -9.71 -2.28
CA CYS A 368 -7.46 -9.49 -3.15
C CYS A 368 -6.15 -10.08 -2.57
N ILE A 369 -6.12 -10.21 -1.24
CA ILE A 369 -4.99 -10.72 -0.46
C ILE A 369 -5.21 -12.14 0.07
N ALA A 370 -6.27 -12.85 -0.31
CA ALA A 370 -6.40 -14.27 0.01
C ALA A 370 -5.33 -15.10 -0.73
N PRO A 371 -4.89 -16.25 -0.20
CA PRO A 371 -4.11 -17.23 -0.96
C PRO A 371 -4.89 -17.67 -2.20
N ASP A 372 -4.52 -17.21 -3.39
CA ASP A 372 -5.24 -17.56 -4.60
C ASP A 372 -4.99 -19.03 -4.95
N TYR A 373 -3.73 -19.46 -4.93
CA TYR A 373 -3.28 -20.83 -5.19
C TYR A 373 -2.10 -21.24 -4.29
N VAL A 374 -1.92 -22.56 -4.09
CA VAL A 374 -0.80 -23.15 -3.34
C VAL A 374 0.23 -23.77 -4.29
N LEU A 375 1.51 -23.58 -3.99
CA LEU A 375 2.66 -24.25 -4.60
C LEU A 375 3.35 -25.13 -3.55
N CYS A 376 3.35 -26.46 -3.75
CA CYS A 376 4.03 -27.40 -2.85
C CYS A 376 4.33 -28.76 -3.52
N SER A 377 5.20 -29.56 -2.90
CA SER A 377 5.51 -30.91 -3.41
C SER A 377 4.30 -31.86 -3.27
N LYS A 378 4.28 -32.95 -4.07
CA LYS A 378 3.23 -33.99 -3.98
C LYS A 378 3.11 -34.63 -2.60
N GLN A 379 4.17 -34.62 -1.79
CA GLN A 379 4.15 -35.11 -0.41
C GLN A 379 3.44 -34.11 0.51
N VAL A 380 3.85 -32.83 0.46
CA VAL A 380 3.27 -31.75 1.25
C VAL A 380 1.79 -31.54 0.94
N GLN A 381 1.38 -31.70 -0.33
CA GLN A 381 -0.03 -31.69 -0.74
C GLN A 381 -0.87 -32.70 0.05
N LYS A 382 -0.39 -33.94 0.23
CA LYS A 382 -1.15 -34.98 0.94
C LYS A 382 -1.36 -34.60 2.40
N GLN A 383 -0.29 -34.20 3.07
CA GLN A 383 -0.30 -33.76 4.47
C GLN A 383 -1.22 -32.54 4.65
N PHE A 384 -1.16 -31.56 3.75
CA PHE A 384 -2.02 -30.38 3.77
C PHE A 384 -3.50 -30.73 3.58
N ILE A 385 -3.85 -31.64 2.65
CA ILE A 385 -5.23 -32.09 2.44
C ILE A 385 -5.76 -32.86 3.67
N GLU A 386 -4.94 -33.67 4.32
CA GLU A 386 -5.31 -34.39 5.54
C GLU A 386 -5.62 -33.44 6.72
N GLU A 387 -4.80 -32.41 6.95
CA GLU A 387 -5.08 -31.37 7.95
C GLU A 387 -6.27 -30.49 7.54
N ALA A 388 -6.39 -30.12 6.26
CA ALA A 388 -7.48 -29.29 5.78
C ALA A 388 -8.87 -29.91 5.98
N ARG A 389 -9.01 -31.24 5.84
CA ARG A 389 -10.27 -31.93 6.17
C ARG A 389 -10.63 -31.82 7.66
N LYS A 390 -9.65 -31.81 8.57
CA LYS A 390 -9.87 -31.66 10.00
C LYS A 390 -10.30 -30.22 10.32
N VAL A 391 -9.53 -29.26 9.84
CA VAL A 391 -9.74 -27.81 10.08
C VAL A 391 -11.08 -27.33 9.53
N LEU A 392 -11.43 -27.67 8.29
CA LEU A 392 -12.71 -27.24 7.70
C LEU A 392 -13.92 -27.88 8.38
N LYS A 393 -13.79 -29.13 8.88
CA LYS A 393 -14.84 -29.80 9.67
C LYS A 393 -14.96 -29.24 11.09
N GLU A 394 -13.85 -28.77 11.68
CA GLU A 394 -13.83 -28.10 12.97
C GLU A 394 -14.59 -26.77 12.92
N TRP A 395 -14.34 -25.94 11.89
CA TRP A 395 -14.94 -24.60 11.78
C TRP A 395 -16.37 -24.60 11.23
N TYR A 396 -16.61 -25.37 10.16
CA TYR A 396 -17.87 -25.31 9.41
C TYR A 396 -18.75 -26.57 9.60
N GLY A 397 -18.34 -27.48 10.49
CA GLY A 397 -19.10 -28.68 10.84
C GLY A 397 -19.13 -29.73 9.71
N ALA A 398 -20.16 -30.57 9.73
CA ALA A 398 -20.35 -31.63 8.73
C ALA A 398 -21.05 -31.14 7.45
N ASN A 399 -21.74 -30.00 7.48
CA ASN A 399 -22.34 -29.35 6.32
C ASN A 399 -22.01 -27.85 6.34
N PRO A 400 -20.94 -27.40 5.64
CA PRO A 400 -20.53 -26.00 5.64
C PRO A 400 -21.59 -25.00 5.15
N LYS A 401 -22.62 -25.47 4.42
CA LYS A 401 -23.76 -24.64 4.01
C LYS A 401 -24.52 -24.06 5.20
N ASP A 402 -24.68 -24.85 6.27
CA ASP A 402 -25.51 -24.47 7.41
C ASP A 402 -24.75 -23.61 8.42
N SER A 403 -23.43 -23.44 8.26
CA SER A 403 -22.60 -22.61 9.13
C SER A 403 -23.02 -21.13 9.09
N PRO A 404 -23.04 -20.42 10.23
CA PRO A 404 -23.19 -18.97 10.28
C PRO A 404 -21.88 -18.25 9.94
N ASP A 405 -20.73 -18.91 10.09
CA ASP A 405 -19.37 -18.35 9.91
C ASP A 405 -18.86 -18.38 8.47
N LEU A 406 -19.69 -18.79 7.50
CA LEU A 406 -19.34 -18.84 6.09
C LEU A 406 -20.16 -17.85 5.26
N CYS A 407 -19.49 -16.81 4.76
CA CYS A 407 -20.03 -15.81 3.83
C CYS A 407 -20.61 -16.44 2.54
N ARG A 408 -21.31 -15.63 1.73
CA ARG A 408 -21.81 -16.01 0.40
C ARG A 408 -21.15 -15.24 -0.73
N ILE A 409 -21.26 -15.78 -1.93
CA ILE A 409 -20.82 -15.07 -3.13
C ILE A 409 -21.74 -13.87 -3.36
N ILE A 410 -21.16 -12.69 -3.55
CA ILE A 410 -21.90 -11.42 -3.52
C ILE A 410 -23.13 -11.41 -4.45
N ASN A 411 -22.98 -11.91 -5.69
CA ASN A 411 -24.06 -11.94 -6.68
C ASN A 411 -23.96 -13.16 -7.63
N GLN A 412 -25.02 -13.30 -8.42
CA GLN A 412 -25.21 -14.36 -9.42
C GLN A 412 -24.04 -14.48 -10.42
N ASN A 413 -23.52 -13.35 -10.90
CA ASN A 413 -22.50 -13.35 -11.97
C ASN A 413 -21.15 -13.84 -11.42
N HIS A 414 -20.79 -13.43 -10.20
CA HIS A 414 -19.60 -13.97 -9.51
C HIS A 414 -19.76 -15.46 -9.20
N PHE A 415 -20.96 -15.93 -8.82
CA PHE A 415 -21.25 -17.35 -8.59
C PHE A 415 -21.10 -18.18 -9.87
N GLN A 416 -21.71 -17.74 -10.98
CA GLN A 416 -21.64 -18.43 -12.27
C GLN A 416 -20.20 -18.51 -12.79
N ARG A 417 -19.41 -17.43 -12.64
CA ARG A 417 -17.98 -17.43 -12.95
C ARG A 417 -17.23 -18.47 -12.10
N LEU A 418 -17.39 -18.46 -10.78
CA LEU A 418 -16.69 -19.38 -9.87
C LEU A 418 -17.06 -20.84 -10.14
N THR A 419 -18.35 -21.15 -10.27
CA THR A 419 -18.81 -22.51 -10.58
C THR A 419 -18.38 -23.00 -11.96
N SER A 420 -18.09 -22.10 -12.91
CA SER A 420 -17.47 -22.50 -14.18
C SER A 420 -16.05 -23.05 -14.02
N LEU A 421 -15.28 -22.57 -13.03
CA LEU A 421 -13.89 -23.01 -12.75
C LEU A 421 -13.82 -24.42 -12.14
N LEU A 422 -14.94 -24.95 -11.62
CA LEU A 422 -15.04 -26.31 -11.09
C LEU A 422 -15.26 -27.38 -12.18
N LYS A 423 -15.66 -26.98 -13.40
CA LYS A 423 -16.01 -27.91 -14.48
C LYS A 423 -14.78 -28.66 -14.98
N GLY A 424 -14.71 -29.96 -14.67
CA GLY A 424 -13.59 -30.83 -15.06
C GLY A 424 -12.35 -30.73 -14.16
N ALA A 425 -12.43 -30.00 -13.04
CA ALA A 425 -11.34 -29.92 -12.07
C ALA A 425 -11.30 -31.17 -11.17
N ASN A 426 -10.09 -31.58 -10.73
CA ASN A 426 -9.95 -32.66 -9.76
C ASN A 426 -10.15 -32.13 -8.32
N VAL A 427 -11.32 -32.38 -7.75
CA VAL A 427 -11.72 -31.87 -6.43
C VAL A 427 -11.29 -32.82 -5.32
N ALA A 428 -10.47 -32.35 -4.38
CA ALA A 428 -10.07 -33.11 -3.20
C ALA A 428 -10.99 -32.89 -2.00
N ILE A 429 -11.46 -31.64 -1.80
CA ILE A 429 -12.38 -31.23 -0.74
C ILE A 429 -13.41 -30.29 -1.35
N GLY A 430 -14.67 -30.39 -0.93
CA GLY A 430 -15.75 -29.49 -1.33
C GLY A 430 -16.27 -29.77 -2.74
N GLY A 431 -16.64 -28.69 -3.45
CA GLY A 431 -17.22 -28.72 -4.80
C GLY A 431 -18.76 -28.61 -4.82
N GLU A 432 -19.43 -28.63 -3.67
CA GLU A 432 -20.88 -28.44 -3.57
C GLU A 432 -21.27 -26.97 -3.78
N THR A 433 -22.38 -26.75 -4.50
CA THR A 433 -22.83 -25.40 -4.90
C THR A 433 -24.35 -25.27 -4.79
N ASP A 434 -24.86 -24.14 -4.30
CA ASP A 434 -26.29 -23.77 -4.39
C ASP A 434 -26.44 -22.33 -4.90
N LEU A 435 -27.15 -22.19 -6.02
CA LEU A 435 -27.43 -20.93 -6.71
C LEU A 435 -28.30 -19.99 -5.87
N GLN A 436 -29.28 -20.51 -5.14
CA GLN A 436 -30.30 -19.71 -4.44
C GLN A 436 -29.70 -19.00 -3.22
N ASP A 437 -28.90 -19.72 -2.45
CA ASP A 437 -28.13 -19.22 -1.30
C ASP A 437 -26.76 -18.63 -1.72
N ARG A 438 -26.45 -18.61 -3.04
CA ARG A 438 -25.15 -18.22 -3.61
C ARG A 438 -23.95 -18.84 -2.86
N TYR A 439 -24.12 -20.11 -2.49
CA TYR A 439 -23.19 -20.89 -1.69
C TYR A 439 -22.26 -21.72 -2.57
N ILE A 440 -20.97 -21.63 -2.34
CA ILE A 440 -19.95 -22.55 -2.88
C ILE A 440 -19.17 -23.05 -1.66
N SER A 441 -19.03 -24.35 -1.50
CA SER A 441 -18.35 -24.92 -0.33
C SER A 441 -16.85 -24.60 -0.33
N PRO A 442 -16.18 -24.65 0.85
CA PRO A 442 -14.72 -24.52 0.94
C PRO A 442 -14.00 -25.59 0.12
N THR A 443 -13.61 -25.24 -1.11
CA THR A 443 -13.18 -26.19 -2.14
C THR A 443 -11.68 -26.18 -2.32
N ILE A 444 -11.05 -27.36 -2.39
CA ILE A 444 -9.63 -27.52 -2.67
C ILE A 444 -9.45 -28.45 -3.89
N LEU A 445 -8.73 -27.96 -4.89
CA LEU A 445 -8.44 -28.67 -6.14
C LEU A 445 -6.99 -29.17 -6.13
N ILE A 446 -6.74 -30.34 -6.72
CA ILE A 446 -5.42 -30.96 -6.81
C ILE A 446 -5.05 -31.31 -8.25
N ASP A 447 -3.78 -31.63 -8.49
CA ASP A 447 -3.24 -31.99 -9.81
C ASP A 447 -3.44 -30.89 -10.89
N VAL A 448 -3.62 -29.64 -10.42
CA VAL A 448 -3.94 -28.47 -11.26
C VAL A 448 -2.73 -28.06 -12.10
N LYS A 449 -2.96 -27.73 -13.36
CA LYS A 449 -1.95 -27.32 -14.33
C LYS A 449 -1.94 -25.81 -14.49
N SER A 450 -0.79 -25.29 -14.93
CA SER A 450 -0.58 -23.86 -15.23
C SER A 450 -1.52 -23.29 -16.30
N THR A 451 -2.14 -24.15 -17.11
CA THR A 451 -3.03 -23.87 -18.24
C THR A 451 -4.52 -23.96 -17.90
N ASP A 452 -4.88 -24.47 -16.72
CA ASP A 452 -6.28 -24.71 -16.39
C ASP A 452 -7.01 -23.36 -16.13
N PRO A 453 -8.33 -23.24 -16.39
CA PRO A 453 -9.05 -21.97 -16.26
C PRO A 453 -8.89 -21.30 -14.88
N VAL A 454 -8.90 -22.10 -13.81
CA VAL A 454 -8.70 -21.66 -12.42
C VAL A 454 -7.30 -21.06 -12.15
N MET A 455 -6.35 -21.24 -13.08
CA MET A 455 -4.98 -20.72 -12.99
C MET A 455 -4.69 -19.53 -13.92
N GLN A 456 -5.67 -19.06 -14.72
CA GLN A 456 -5.48 -17.93 -15.63
C GLN A 456 -5.75 -16.59 -14.95
N ASP A 457 -6.99 -16.39 -14.47
CA ASP A 457 -7.44 -15.16 -13.79
C ASP A 457 -7.54 -15.31 -12.26
N GLU A 458 -7.70 -14.19 -11.56
CA GLU A 458 -7.96 -14.14 -10.12
C GLU A 458 -9.23 -14.91 -9.73
N ILE A 459 -9.13 -15.81 -8.74
CA ILE A 459 -10.25 -16.66 -8.35
C ILE A 459 -11.30 -15.84 -7.62
N PHE A 460 -10.91 -15.09 -6.58
CA PHE A 460 -11.83 -14.26 -5.79
C PHE A 460 -13.06 -15.02 -5.30
N GLY A 461 -12.83 -16.14 -4.63
CA GLY A 461 -13.85 -17.08 -4.14
C GLY A 461 -13.26 -18.31 -3.44
N PRO A 462 -14.09 -19.24 -2.95
CA PRO A 462 -13.70 -20.30 -2.01
C PRO A 462 -13.17 -21.54 -2.75
N ILE A 463 -12.26 -21.33 -3.71
CA ILE A 463 -11.64 -22.40 -4.51
C ILE A 463 -10.12 -22.25 -4.40
N LEU A 464 -9.45 -23.25 -3.82
CA LEU A 464 -8.00 -23.27 -3.61
C LEU A 464 -7.34 -24.35 -4.48
N PRO A 465 -6.83 -24.02 -5.68
CA PRO A 465 -6.01 -24.94 -6.45
C PRO A 465 -4.62 -25.14 -5.82
N ILE A 466 -4.18 -26.39 -5.80
CA ILE A 466 -2.81 -26.79 -5.48
C ILE A 466 -2.13 -27.22 -6.79
N LEU A 467 -1.08 -26.50 -7.17
CA LEU A 467 -0.20 -26.84 -8.28
C LEU A 467 1.14 -27.32 -7.72
N ASN A 468 1.65 -28.44 -8.23
CA ASN A 468 2.85 -29.03 -7.65
C ASN A 468 4.14 -28.54 -8.28
N VAL A 469 5.14 -28.35 -7.42
CA VAL A 469 6.51 -27.96 -7.75
C VAL A 469 7.46 -28.82 -6.93
N ASP A 470 8.63 -29.13 -7.46
CA ASP A 470 9.59 -30.02 -6.80
C ASP A 470 10.38 -29.31 -5.69
N ASN A 471 10.53 -27.99 -5.76
CA ASN A 471 11.33 -27.18 -4.84
C ASN A 471 10.99 -25.67 -4.94
N ALA A 472 11.61 -24.85 -4.08
CA ALA A 472 11.43 -23.40 -4.03
C ALA A 472 11.90 -22.64 -5.28
N TYR A 473 12.94 -23.09 -6.00
CA TYR A 473 13.41 -22.41 -7.22
C TYR A 473 12.37 -22.53 -8.35
N ASP A 474 11.74 -23.70 -8.50
CA ASP A 474 10.66 -23.87 -9.47
C ASP A 474 9.38 -23.10 -9.07
N ALA A 475 9.11 -22.95 -7.77
CA ALA A 475 8.06 -22.06 -7.28
C ALA A 475 8.33 -20.59 -7.64
N ILE A 476 9.55 -20.09 -7.40
CA ILE A 476 9.98 -18.73 -7.75
C ILE A 476 9.92 -18.50 -9.25
N LYS A 477 10.39 -19.45 -10.05
CA LYS A 477 10.30 -19.43 -11.52
C LYS A 477 8.85 -19.41 -12.02
N PHE A 478 7.96 -20.17 -11.38
CA PHE A 478 6.52 -20.16 -11.69
C PHE A 478 5.89 -18.80 -11.39
N ILE A 479 6.19 -18.21 -10.22
CA ILE A 479 5.66 -16.90 -9.80
C ILE A 479 6.20 -15.79 -10.71
N ASN A 480 7.50 -15.74 -10.97
CA ASN A 480 8.13 -14.72 -11.82
C ASN A 480 7.75 -14.84 -13.31
N SER A 481 7.14 -15.95 -13.74
CA SER A 481 6.53 -16.08 -15.08
C SER A 481 5.16 -15.39 -15.22
N ARG A 482 4.64 -14.80 -14.14
CA ARG A 482 3.28 -14.23 -14.05
C ARG A 482 3.30 -12.73 -13.68
N PRO A 483 2.18 -12.02 -13.87
CA PRO A 483 1.98 -10.69 -13.31
C PRO A 483 2.29 -10.67 -11.80
N PRO A 484 3.11 -9.72 -11.30
CA PRO A 484 3.37 -9.56 -9.88
C PRO A 484 2.08 -9.41 -9.07
N PRO A 485 1.88 -10.20 -8.00
CA PRO A 485 0.66 -10.20 -7.20
C PRO A 485 0.62 -9.02 -6.23
N LEU A 486 -0.51 -8.85 -5.54
CA LEU A 486 -0.64 -7.91 -4.43
C LEU A 486 0.12 -8.41 -3.19
N VAL A 487 0.01 -9.71 -2.87
CA VAL A 487 0.71 -10.34 -1.73
C VAL A 487 1.33 -11.68 -2.14
N MET A 488 2.35 -12.11 -1.41
CA MET A 488 2.95 -13.44 -1.48
C MET A 488 3.06 -14.08 -0.09
N TYR A 489 2.75 -15.38 0.02
CA TYR A 489 2.78 -16.12 1.28
C TYR A 489 3.78 -17.26 1.22
N ILE A 490 4.72 -17.31 2.16
CA ILE A 490 5.80 -18.33 2.18
C ILE A 490 5.79 -19.03 3.53
N PHE A 491 5.44 -20.32 3.55
CA PHE A 491 5.46 -21.16 4.75
C PHE A 491 6.67 -22.10 4.70
N THR A 492 7.68 -21.84 5.53
CA THR A 492 8.93 -22.61 5.65
C THR A 492 9.66 -22.25 6.94
N LEU A 493 10.38 -23.20 7.53
CA LEU A 493 11.32 -22.95 8.64
C LEU A 493 12.77 -22.76 8.18
N ASP A 494 13.08 -22.99 6.89
CA ASP A 494 14.41 -22.69 6.34
C ASP A 494 14.54 -21.21 5.99
N THR A 495 15.37 -20.49 6.74
CA THR A 495 15.64 -19.06 6.51
C THR A 495 16.27 -18.80 5.14
N LYS A 496 17.01 -19.75 4.56
CA LYS A 496 17.58 -19.61 3.21
C LYS A 496 16.48 -19.60 2.15
N ILE A 497 15.39 -20.34 2.36
CA ILE A 497 14.23 -20.31 1.49
C ILE A 497 13.49 -18.96 1.65
N GLN A 498 13.37 -18.45 2.88
CA GLN A 498 12.80 -17.12 3.14
C GLN A 498 13.59 -16.02 2.41
N ASP A 499 14.91 -15.97 2.59
CA ASP A 499 15.81 -15.03 1.90
C ASP A 499 15.73 -15.15 0.37
N LEU A 500 15.66 -16.38 -0.15
CA LEU A 500 15.55 -16.66 -1.58
C LEU A 500 14.23 -16.13 -2.18
N PHE A 501 13.10 -16.24 -1.48
CA PHE A 501 11.84 -15.63 -1.92
C PHE A 501 11.86 -14.10 -1.81
N VAL A 502 12.35 -13.56 -0.68
CA VAL A 502 12.43 -12.12 -0.42
C VAL A 502 13.31 -11.40 -1.45
N THR A 503 14.41 -12.00 -1.87
CA THR A 503 15.34 -11.41 -2.85
C THR A 503 15.06 -11.82 -4.30
N GLY A 504 14.43 -12.99 -4.52
CA GLY A 504 14.23 -13.59 -5.83
C GLY A 504 12.87 -13.33 -6.48
N THR A 505 11.95 -12.59 -5.86
CA THR A 505 10.59 -12.35 -6.38
C THR A 505 10.15 -10.88 -6.30
N ARG A 506 8.95 -10.59 -6.82
CA ARG A 506 8.31 -9.27 -6.75
C ARG A 506 6.81 -9.40 -6.49
N SER A 507 6.33 -8.72 -5.45
CA SER A 507 4.91 -8.55 -5.08
C SER A 507 4.73 -7.19 -4.40
N GLY A 508 3.49 -6.75 -4.15
CA GLY A 508 3.23 -5.53 -3.37
C GLY A 508 3.68 -5.65 -1.91
N SER A 509 3.36 -6.79 -1.28
CA SER A 509 3.88 -7.18 0.03
C SER A 509 4.13 -8.71 0.13
N MET A 510 4.72 -9.17 1.23
CA MET A 510 4.94 -10.59 1.53
C MET A 510 4.65 -10.86 3.01
N CYS A 511 4.14 -12.05 3.35
CA CYS A 511 4.07 -12.53 4.72
C CYS A 511 4.72 -13.92 4.82
N LEU A 512 5.53 -14.11 5.87
CA LEU A 512 6.25 -15.36 6.13
C LEU A 512 5.53 -16.13 7.25
N ASN A 513 5.23 -17.40 7.01
CA ASN A 513 4.57 -18.34 7.93
C ASN A 513 3.18 -17.92 8.45
N ASP A 514 2.54 -16.91 7.86
CA ASP A 514 1.14 -16.54 8.10
C ASP A 514 0.47 -15.99 6.82
N THR A 515 -0.83 -15.72 6.87
CA THR A 515 -1.57 -15.04 5.79
C THR A 515 -2.35 -13.84 6.32
N ILE A 516 -2.68 -12.87 5.45
CA ILE A 516 -3.45 -11.64 5.76
C ILE A 516 -2.74 -10.66 6.72
N MET A 517 -2.04 -11.13 7.75
CA MET A 517 -1.59 -10.34 8.90
C MET A 517 -0.62 -9.20 8.57
N GLN A 518 0.06 -9.21 7.42
CA GLN A 518 0.84 -8.05 6.97
C GLN A 518 -0.03 -6.80 6.73
N TYR A 519 -1.32 -6.97 6.41
CA TYR A 519 -2.30 -5.90 6.26
C TYR A 519 -2.63 -5.18 7.59
N ALA A 520 -2.50 -5.90 8.72
CA ALA A 520 -2.81 -5.38 10.05
C ALA A 520 -1.65 -4.60 10.72
N VAL A 521 -0.51 -4.49 10.05
CA VAL A 521 0.67 -3.77 10.58
C VAL A 521 0.70 -2.35 10.00
N GLU A 522 0.10 -1.39 10.70
CA GLU A 522 -0.05 0.02 10.28
C GLU A 522 1.28 0.75 9.96
N ALA A 523 2.42 0.18 10.33
CA ALA A 523 3.77 0.68 10.03
C ALA A 523 4.31 0.22 8.66
N LEU A 524 3.66 -0.77 8.01
CA LEU A 524 3.95 -1.21 6.65
C LEU A 524 3.07 -0.44 5.65
N PRO A 525 3.62 -0.01 4.49
CA PRO A 525 2.79 0.49 3.40
C PRO A 525 2.02 -0.68 2.77
N PHE A 526 0.71 -0.54 2.60
CA PHE A 526 -0.10 -1.50 1.87
C PHE A 526 -0.40 -0.96 0.46
N GLY A 527 0.02 -1.69 -0.58
CA GLY A 527 -0.15 -1.27 -1.98
C GLY A 527 0.34 -2.32 -2.99
N GLY A 528 -0.06 -2.18 -4.25
CA GLY A 528 0.31 -3.08 -5.36
C GLY A 528 1.54 -2.65 -6.17
N VAL A 529 1.98 -3.47 -7.14
CA VAL A 529 3.18 -3.17 -7.97
C VAL A 529 3.05 -3.59 -9.45
N GLY A 530 2.43 -2.72 -10.25
CA GLY A 530 2.18 -2.92 -11.67
C GLY A 530 0.76 -3.43 -11.90
N PRO A 531 0.54 -4.64 -12.44
CA PRO A 531 -0.81 -5.18 -12.63
C PRO A 531 -1.65 -5.29 -11.34
N SER A 532 -1.01 -5.48 -10.19
CA SER A 532 -1.64 -5.49 -8.86
C SER A 532 -1.82 -4.09 -8.24
N GLY A 533 -1.30 -3.02 -8.85
CA GLY A 533 -1.57 -1.66 -8.38
C GLY A 533 -0.43 -0.65 -8.53
N MET A 534 -0.70 0.57 -8.08
CA MET A 534 0.28 1.65 -7.90
C MET A 534 -0.18 2.60 -6.79
N GLY A 535 0.76 3.20 -6.07
CA GLY A 535 0.47 3.86 -4.79
C GLY A 535 0.52 2.89 -3.61
N SER A 536 0.35 3.40 -2.39
CA SER A 536 0.28 2.60 -1.17
C SER A 536 -0.22 3.43 0.02
N TYR A 537 -1.12 2.88 0.83
CA TYR A 537 -1.75 3.55 1.97
C TYR A 537 -1.58 2.78 3.30
N HIS A 538 -2.48 2.99 4.26
CA HIS A 538 -2.44 2.67 5.71
C HIS A 538 -1.61 3.65 6.56
N GLY A 539 -2.10 3.99 7.77
CA GLY A 539 -1.35 4.76 8.77
C GLY A 539 -0.75 6.06 8.24
N LYS A 540 0.57 6.26 8.37
CA LYS A 540 1.23 7.45 7.78
C LYS A 540 1.18 7.47 6.26
N TYR A 541 1.22 6.31 5.59
CA TYR A 541 1.18 6.23 4.12
C TYR A 541 -0.20 6.62 3.57
N SER A 542 -1.27 6.35 4.31
CA SER A 542 -2.60 6.93 4.07
C SER A 542 -2.54 8.47 4.01
N PHE A 543 -1.94 9.13 4.99
CA PHE A 543 -1.79 10.59 4.98
C PHE A 543 -0.85 11.07 3.87
N ASP A 544 0.30 10.43 3.69
CA ASP A 544 1.31 10.79 2.68
C ASP A 544 0.79 10.59 1.22
N THR A 545 -0.17 9.69 0.99
CA THR A 545 -0.85 9.48 -0.31
C THR A 545 -1.59 10.74 -0.78
N PHE A 546 -2.32 11.38 0.13
CA PHE A 546 -3.24 12.47 -0.20
C PHE A 546 -2.64 13.88 0.00
N VAL A 547 -1.30 14.00 0.11
CA VAL A 547 -0.58 15.29 0.15
C VAL A 547 0.50 15.39 -0.93
N HIS A 548 0.63 16.58 -1.51
CA HIS A 548 1.78 16.96 -2.32
C HIS A 548 2.94 17.42 -1.42
N LYS A 549 4.12 16.80 -1.59
CA LYS A 549 5.34 17.14 -0.86
C LYS A 549 6.07 18.32 -1.51
N LYS A 550 5.67 19.54 -1.13
CA LYS A 550 6.18 20.81 -1.65
C LYS A 550 7.52 21.19 -1.00
N SER A 551 8.61 20.96 -1.72
CA SER A 551 9.95 21.44 -1.35
C SER A 551 10.02 22.98 -1.32
N CYS A 552 10.61 23.54 -0.27
CA CYS A 552 10.80 24.98 -0.09
C CYS A 552 12.24 25.28 0.35
N LEU A 553 12.89 26.22 -0.35
CA LEU A 553 14.24 26.69 -0.08
C LEU A 553 14.21 28.19 0.23
N THR A 554 14.25 28.54 1.51
CA THR A 554 14.30 29.92 1.99
C THR A 554 15.75 30.38 2.09
N LYS A 555 16.13 31.38 1.29
CA LYS A 555 17.34 32.19 1.50
C LYS A 555 16.97 33.47 2.25
N ASP A 556 17.83 33.90 3.15
CA ASP A 556 17.76 35.25 3.72
C ASP A 556 18.54 36.24 2.83
N PHE A 557 18.42 37.53 3.13
CA PHE A 557 19.21 38.59 2.49
C PHE A 557 20.46 38.95 3.33
N ASN A 558 21.04 37.97 4.02
CA ASN A 558 22.19 38.20 4.91
C ASN A 558 23.45 38.52 4.08
N PRO A 559 24.10 39.69 4.29
CA PRO A 559 25.30 40.05 3.54
C PRO A 559 26.46 39.06 3.66
N ILE A 560 26.52 38.29 4.77
CA ILE A 560 27.52 37.23 4.95
C ILE A 560 27.22 36.05 4.03
N GLY A 561 25.96 35.58 4.02
CA GLY A 561 25.50 34.49 3.15
C GLY A 561 25.66 34.83 1.68
N GLU A 562 25.26 36.04 1.28
CA GLU A 562 25.38 36.50 -0.11
C GLU A 562 26.85 36.69 -0.53
N LYS A 563 27.73 37.18 0.36
CA LYS A 563 29.18 37.27 0.08
C LYS A 563 29.84 35.89 -0.06
N LEU A 564 29.40 34.89 0.71
CA LEU A 564 29.83 33.50 0.53
C LEU A 564 29.28 32.89 -0.77
N ALA A 565 28.04 33.22 -1.13
CA ALA A 565 27.40 32.78 -2.36
C ALA A 565 27.94 33.46 -3.62
N ALA A 566 28.60 34.63 -3.52
CA ALA A 566 29.04 35.46 -4.65
C ALA A 566 29.97 34.75 -5.67
N SER A 567 30.57 33.63 -5.30
CA SER A 567 31.28 32.74 -6.24
C SER A 567 30.38 32.15 -7.33
N ARG A 568 29.04 32.16 -7.15
CA ARG A 568 28.05 31.77 -8.17
C ARG A 568 27.85 32.82 -9.28
N TYR A 569 28.27 34.06 -9.05
CA TYR A 569 28.02 35.17 -9.98
C TYR A 569 29.17 35.40 -10.95
N PRO A 570 28.90 35.94 -12.16
CA PRO A 570 29.92 36.49 -13.05
C PRO A 570 30.77 37.62 -12.39
N PRO A 571 31.95 37.95 -12.94
CA PRO A 571 32.70 37.14 -13.90
C PRO A 571 33.18 35.85 -13.22
N TYR A 572 33.22 34.75 -13.99
CA TYR A 572 33.68 33.45 -13.50
C TYR A 572 35.21 33.37 -13.47
N SER A 573 35.77 32.51 -12.63
CA SER A 573 37.21 32.26 -12.54
C SER A 573 37.50 30.91 -11.89
N GLU A 574 38.70 30.36 -12.11
CA GLU A 574 39.15 29.11 -11.50
C GLU A 574 39.08 29.13 -9.97
N GLY A 575 39.34 30.27 -9.34
CA GLY A 575 39.19 30.44 -7.90
C GLY A 575 37.73 30.28 -7.42
N LYS A 576 36.78 30.89 -8.13
CA LYS A 576 35.34 30.73 -7.85
C LYS A 576 34.88 29.30 -8.10
N LEU A 577 35.33 28.68 -9.19
CA LEU A 577 35.01 27.30 -9.56
C LEU A 577 35.53 26.30 -8.52
N SER A 578 36.81 26.41 -8.12
CA SER A 578 37.43 25.55 -7.11
C SER A 578 36.74 25.66 -5.74
N PHE A 579 36.43 26.89 -5.31
CA PHE A 579 35.68 27.14 -4.08
C PHE A 579 34.27 26.53 -4.11
N LEU A 580 33.50 26.79 -5.18
CA LEU A 580 32.12 26.30 -5.29
C LEU A 580 32.09 24.77 -5.43
N SER A 581 33.00 24.18 -6.20
CA SER A 581 33.20 22.74 -6.31
C SER A 581 33.51 22.10 -4.94
N THR A 582 34.34 22.76 -4.12
CA THR A 582 34.68 22.30 -2.76
C THR A 582 33.48 22.32 -1.80
N LEU A 583 32.52 23.23 -1.98
CA LEU A 583 31.26 23.29 -1.22
C LEU A 583 30.19 22.31 -1.74
N LEU A 584 30.13 22.09 -3.06
CA LEU A 584 29.19 21.17 -3.71
C LEU A 584 29.61 19.70 -3.58
N LYS A 585 30.90 19.41 -3.39
CA LYS A 585 31.43 18.05 -3.24
C LYS A 585 30.77 17.34 -2.05
N LYS A 586 29.87 16.39 -2.35
CA LYS A 586 29.27 15.50 -1.34
C LYS A 586 30.38 14.77 -0.59
N ARG A 587 30.36 14.87 0.73
CA ARG A 587 31.28 14.18 1.66
C ARG A 587 30.46 13.14 2.40
N GLN A 588 31.07 12.02 2.79
CA GLN A 588 30.49 11.23 3.88
C GLN A 588 30.60 12.08 5.15
N GLY A 589 29.48 12.26 5.86
CA GLY A 589 29.51 12.91 7.17
C GLY A 589 30.33 12.07 8.15
N ILE A 590 30.97 12.73 9.12
CA ILE A 590 31.46 12.03 10.31
C ILE A 590 30.22 11.43 10.99
N ASN A 591 30.23 10.14 11.33
CA ASN A 591 29.08 9.54 12.00
C ASN A 591 29.01 10.01 13.47
N LEU A 592 28.29 11.12 13.69
CA LEU A 592 28.10 11.73 14.99
C LEU A 592 27.02 11.05 15.85
N GLN A 593 26.42 9.94 15.43
CA GLN A 593 25.38 9.24 16.22
C GLN A 593 25.88 8.84 17.62
N PHE A 594 27.18 8.57 17.75
CA PHE A 594 27.81 8.20 19.02
C PHE A 594 28.35 9.41 19.82
N LEU A 595 28.40 10.62 19.24
CA LEU A 595 28.95 11.80 19.93
C LEU A 595 28.19 12.15 21.23
N PRO A 596 26.84 12.11 21.30
CA PRO A 596 26.12 12.34 22.56
C PRO A 596 26.49 11.33 23.65
N TYR A 597 26.63 10.05 23.29
CA TYR A 597 27.02 8.98 24.21
C TYR A 597 28.46 9.16 24.71
N LEU A 598 29.38 9.56 23.82
CA LEU A 598 30.78 9.81 24.14
C LEU A 598 30.96 11.06 25.01
N LEU A 599 30.15 12.10 24.80
CA LEU A 599 30.04 13.26 25.69
C LEU A 599 29.49 12.87 27.07
N MET A 600 28.40 12.10 27.14
CA MET A 600 27.82 11.63 28.40
C MET A 600 28.80 10.74 29.19
N PHE A 601 29.54 9.86 28.51
CA PHE A 601 30.61 9.08 29.12
C PHE A 601 31.74 9.97 29.68
N GLY A 602 32.19 10.96 28.91
CA GLY A 602 33.19 11.93 29.35
C GLY A 602 32.75 12.75 30.56
N ILE A 603 31.48 13.18 30.60
CA ILE A 603 30.87 13.85 31.76
C ILE A 603 30.85 12.92 32.98
N GLY A 604 30.43 11.65 32.81
CA GLY A 604 30.42 10.67 33.89
C GLY A 604 31.81 10.45 34.50
N VAL A 605 32.83 10.23 33.66
CA VAL A 605 34.23 10.10 34.11
C VAL A 605 34.72 11.36 34.84
N ALA A 606 34.41 12.56 34.32
CA ALA A 606 34.76 13.81 34.97
C ALA A 606 34.09 13.97 36.35
N SER A 607 32.80 13.61 36.47
CA SER A 607 32.09 13.60 37.76
C SER A 607 32.69 12.61 38.76
N THR A 608 33.04 11.39 38.34
CA THR A 608 33.71 10.41 39.20
C THR A 608 35.08 10.91 39.68
N LEU A 609 35.86 11.56 38.81
CA LEU A 609 37.15 12.15 39.19
C LEU A 609 36.98 13.29 40.20
N VAL A 610 36.03 14.20 39.99
CA VAL A 610 35.74 15.31 40.92
C VAL A 610 35.29 14.81 42.29
N VAL A 611 34.40 13.80 42.33
CA VAL A 611 33.98 13.17 43.59
C VAL A 611 35.16 12.46 44.26
N SER A 612 36.02 11.77 43.51
CA SER A 612 37.21 11.10 44.04
C SER A 612 38.32 12.06 44.50
N THR A 613 38.34 13.31 44.06
CA THR A 613 39.22 14.34 44.64
C THR A 613 38.62 14.95 45.89
N LEU A 614 37.33 15.29 45.89
CA LEU A 614 36.67 15.86 47.07
C LEU A 614 36.70 14.89 48.27
N LEU A 615 36.44 13.61 48.04
CA LEU A 615 36.54 12.55 49.07
C LEU A 615 37.98 12.21 49.51
N LYS A 616 39.00 12.89 48.97
CA LYS A 616 40.40 12.79 49.39
C LYS A 616 40.91 14.01 50.15
N ASP A 617 40.14 15.08 50.21
CA ASP A 617 40.43 16.26 51.01
C ASP A 617 39.77 16.18 52.41
N ASP A 618 39.04 15.09 52.70
CA ASP A 618 38.33 14.77 53.96
C ASP A 618 38.98 13.60 54.76
N GLU A 619 40.16 13.08 54.35
CA GLU A 619 41.00 12.09 55.09
C GLU A 619 42.30 12.71 55.65
#